data_AF-A0A0D3EQE5-F1
#
_entry.id   AF-A0A0D3EQE5-F1
#
_cell.length_a   1.000
_cell.length_b   1.000
_cell.length_c   1.000
_cell.angle_alpha   90.00
_cell.angle_beta   90.00
_cell.angle_gamma   90.00
#
_symmetry.space_group_name_H-M   'P 1'
#
loop_
_entity.id
_entity.type
_entity.pdbx_description
1 polymer ?
#
loop_
_entity_poly.entity_id
_entity_poly.type
_entity_poly.pdbx_seq_one_letter_code
_entity_poly.pdbx_strand_id
1 'polypeptide(L)'
;MAAMAAASLLCARAAAAAAPTLRLRGGGRGARLDFSCSASSSSPSGEGGFSGKVGFLGLGIMGAPMASNLINAGCDVTVWNRTRSKCDPLLSLGAKYEPSPADVASSCDVTFAMLADPESAVEVACGANGAAQGMAPGKGYVDVSTVDAATSKLIGKHITSTGASFLEAPVSGSKKPAEDGLLIFLTAGDESLYNRVASLLDVMGKSRFFLGDIGKGADMKLVVNMVMGSMMVSFSEGLLLSEKVGLDPNTLVEVISQGAISAPMFSLKGPSMVKAAYPTAFPLKHQQKDLRLALALAESVSQSIPTVAAANELYKVAKSLGLADQDFSAVIEALKAKEQSK
;
A
#
# COMPACT_ATOMS: atom_id res chain seq x y z
N MET A 1 -52.85 8.68 -39.84
CA MET A 1 -52.80 8.72 -38.36
C MET A 1 -51.55 9.52 -37.99
N ALA A 2 -51.75 10.70 -37.40
CA ALA A 2 -50.77 11.77 -37.13
C ALA A 2 -49.47 11.27 -36.47
N ALA A 3 -48.25 11.63 -36.87
CA ALA A 3 -47.57 12.93 -37.03
C ALA A 3 -47.05 13.55 -35.71
N MET A 4 -45.72 13.81 -35.69
CA MET A 4 -44.97 14.83 -34.90
C MET A 4 -44.83 14.60 -33.37
N ALA A 5 -43.77 14.96 -32.65
CA ALA A 5 -42.59 15.80 -32.91
C ALA A 5 -41.44 15.48 -31.91
N ALA A 6 -40.24 15.96 -32.25
CA ALA A 6 -39.01 15.99 -31.48
C ALA A 6 -39.06 16.92 -30.24
N ALA A 7 -38.18 16.67 -29.25
CA ALA A 7 -37.51 17.73 -28.50
C ALA A 7 -36.23 17.24 -27.80
N SER A 8 -35.18 18.00 -28.08
CA SER A 8 -33.78 17.91 -27.69
C SER A 8 -33.47 18.27 -26.24
N LEU A 9 -32.29 17.83 -25.77
CA LEU A 9 -31.38 18.42 -24.76
C LEU A 9 -31.97 18.97 -23.44
N LEU A 10 -31.42 18.50 -22.31
CA LEU A 10 -30.67 19.40 -21.42
C LEU A 10 -29.73 18.63 -20.49
N CYS A 11 -28.48 19.09 -20.48
CA CYS A 11 -27.40 18.77 -19.57
C CYS A 11 -27.67 19.43 -18.21
N ALA A 12 -27.50 18.73 -17.09
CA ALA A 12 -27.42 19.36 -15.77
C ALA A 12 -26.46 18.58 -14.86
N ARG A 13 -25.32 19.25 -14.60
CA ARG A 13 -24.30 18.96 -13.60
C ARG A 13 -24.92 18.78 -12.21
N ALA A 14 -24.54 17.72 -11.50
CA ALA A 14 -24.69 17.66 -10.05
C ALA A 14 -23.48 18.39 -9.41
N ALA A 15 -23.75 19.56 -8.82
CA ALA A 15 -22.79 20.34 -8.05
C ALA A 15 -22.67 19.80 -6.63
N ALA A 16 -21.47 19.94 -6.06
CA ALA A 16 -21.08 19.60 -4.71
C ALA A 16 -21.99 20.23 -3.64
N ALA A 17 -22.44 19.42 -2.69
CA ALA A 17 -23.11 19.90 -1.48
C ALA A 17 -22.09 20.08 -0.35
N ALA A 18 -22.07 21.30 0.20
CA ALA A 18 -21.24 21.74 1.32
C ALA A 18 -21.66 21.09 2.65
N ALA A 19 -20.70 20.95 3.56
CA ALA A 19 -20.84 20.37 4.89
C ALA A 19 -21.77 21.17 5.82
N PRO A 20 -22.51 20.54 6.75
CA PRO A 20 -23.25 21.25 7.77
C PRO A 20 -22.35 21.60 8.97
N THR A 21 -22.25 22.90 9.26
CA THR A 21 -21.83 23.44 10.55
C THR A 21 -22.88 23.15 11.62
N LEU A 22 -22.52 22.41 12.67
CA LEU A 22 -23.35 22.24 13.86
C LEU A 22 -22.70 22.95 15.06
N ARG A 23 -23.32 24.05 15.50
CA ARG A 23 -23.05 24.66 16.82
C ARG A 23 -23.92 23.97 17.88
N LEU A 24 -23.31 23.51 18.97
CA LEU A 24 -24.00 23.30 20.25
C LEU A 24 -23.12 23.79 21.41
N ARG A 25 -23.79 24.45 22.37
CA ARG A 25 -23.22 25.10 23.56
C ARG A 25 -23.55 24.22 24.78
N GLY A 26 -22.56 23.94 25.63
CA GLY A 26 -22.76 23.65 27.07
C GLY A 26 -22.42 22.25 27.58
N GLY A 27 -21.31 22.15 28.34
CA GLY A 27 -21.27 21.47 29.65
C GLY A 27 -20.85 19.99 29.76
N GLY A 28 -19.59 19.76 30.16
CA GLY A 28 -19.27 18.78 31.21
C GLY A 28 -18.82 17.36 30.83
N ARG A 29 -17.49 17.17 30.85
CA ARG A 29 -16.72 15.92 31.10
C ARG A 29 -16.97 14.73 30.17
N GLY A 30 -16.20 14.72 29.09
CA GLY A 30 -15.76 13.53 28.37
C GLY A 30 -14.73 13.99 27.35
N ALA A 31 -13.45 13.72 27.59
CA ALA A 31 -12.40 14.05 26.64
C ALA A 31 -12.63 13.20 25.37
N ARG A 32 -13.30 13.77 24.37
CA ARG A 32 -13.26 13.25 23.00
C ARG A 32 -11.88 13.58 22.45
N LEU A 33 -11.12 12.54 22.12
CA LEU A 33 -9.97 12.68 21.22
C LEU A 33 -10.55 12.93 19.83
N ASP A 34 -10.64 14.20 19.43
CA ASP A 34 -10.98 14.57 18.07
C ASP A 34 -9.81 14.20 17.16
N PHE A 35 -9.86 13.02 16.55
CA PHE A 35 -8.96 12.65 15.46
C PHE A 35 -9.38 13.42 14.20
N SER A 36 -8.78 14.60 14.01
CA SER A 36 -8.80 15.32 12.74
C SER A 36 -7.87 14.62 11.74
N CYS A 37 -8.38 13.63 11.00
CA CYS A 37 -7.67 13.06 9.86
C CYS A 37 -8.10 13.80 8.59
N SER A 38 -7.19 14.57 7.98
CA SER A 38 -7.46 15.27 6.73
C SER A 38 -7.16 14.34 5.54
N ALA A 39 -8.21 13.80 4.94
CA ALA A 39 -8.11 13.16 3.62
C ALA A 39 -8.08 14.26 2.56
N SER A 40 -7.00 14.32 1.76
CA SER A 40 -7.00 15.12 0.54
C SER A 40 -7.34 14.21 -0.65
N SER A 41 -8.41 14.52 -1.37
CA SER A 41 -8.79 13.90 -2.64
C SER A 41 -8.33 14.79 -3.78
N SER A 42 -7.46 14.30 -4.67
CA SER A 42 -6.92 15.11 -5.76
C SER A 42 -7.82 15.04 -7.00
N SER A 43 -8.08 16.21 -7.59
CA SER A 43 -8.35 16.36 -9.02
C SER A 43 -7.07 16.93 -9.65
N PRO A 44 -6.74 16.62 -10.92
CA PRO A 44 -5.48 17.06 -11.52
C PRO A 44 -5.59 18.54 -11.87
N SER A 45 -5.36 19.42 -10.90
CA SER A 45 -5.07 20.82 -11.17
C SER A 45 -3.60 20.93 -11.54
N GLY A 46 -3.34 21.09 -12.84
CA GLY A 46 -2.03 21.47 -13.35
C GLY A 46 -1.54 22.79 -12.73
N GLU A 47 -0.22 22.98 -12.76
CA GLU A 47 0.55 24.12 -12.23
C GLU A 47 0.98 24.03 -10.76
N GLY A 48 1.64 22.92 -10.40
CA GLY A 48 2.36 22.75 -9.12
C GLY A 48 3.33 21.57 -9.12
N GLY A 49 3.98 21.29 -10.25
CA GLY A 49 4.87 20.13 -10.41
C GLY A 49 6.12 20.25 -9.52
N PHE A 50 6.52 19.14 -8.88
CA PHE A 50 7.76 19.08 -8.12
C PHE A 50 8.95 19.36 -9.05
N SER A 51 9.70 20.42 -8.78
CA SER A 51 10.91 20.79 -9.53
C SER A 51 12.15 20.30 -8.78
N GLY A 52 12.56 19.06 -9.03
CA GLY A 52 13.75 18.46 -8.43
C GLY A 52 14.01 17.04 -8.94
N LYS A 53 15.15 16.47 -8.55
CA LYS A 53 15.55 15.10 -8.88
C LYS A 53 14.96 14.11 -7.89
N VAL A 54 14.42 13.00 -8.41
CA VAL A 54 13.73 11.98 -7.60
C VAL A 54 14.52 10.68 -7.63
N GLY A 55 14.92 10.19 -6.45
CA GLY A 55 15.51 8.88 -6.27
C GLY A 55 14.44 7.82 -6.05
N PHE A 56 14.65 6.60 -6.55
CA PHE A 56 13.77 5.46 -6.27
C PHE A 56 14.57 4.18 -5.99
N LEU A 57 14.45 3.68 -4.76
CA LEU A 57 15.15 2.50 -4.27
C LEU A 57 14.18 1.32 -4.17
N GLY A 58 14.47 0.24 -4.90
CA GLY A 58 13.67 -0.98 -4.89
C GLY A 58 12.64 -1.02 -6.02
N LEU A 59 12.88 -1.91 -6.99
CA LEU A 59 12.09 -2.06 -8.22
C LEU A 59 11.39 -3.43 -8.27
N GLY A 60 10.67 -3.73 -7.18
CA GLY A 60 9.82 -4.92 -7.08
C GLY A 60 8.46 -4.75 -7.77
N ILE A 61 7.51 -5.61 -7.39
CA ILE A 61 6.12 -5.59 -7.91
C ILE A 61 5.47 -4.22 -7.76
N MET A 62 5.75 -3.52 -6.66
CA MET A 62 5.18 -2.20 -6.38
C MET A 62 6.10 -1.06 -6.86
N GLY A 63 7.41 -1.15 -6.60
CA GLY A 63 8.33 -0.04 -6.86
C GLY A 63 8.51 0.27 -8.34
N ALA A 64 8.55 -0.74 -9.22
CA ALA A 64 8.71 -0.53 -10.65
C ALA A 64 7.57 0.29 -11.29
N PRO A 65 6.27 -0.04 -11.11
CA PRO A 65 5.20 0.77 -11.65
C PRO A 65 5.10 2.16 -10.98
N MET A 66 5.39 2.27 -9.68
CA MET A 66 5.43 3.57 -8.99
C MET A 66 6.46 4.52 -9.61
N ALA A 67 7.69 4.05 -9.81
CA ALA A 67 8.74 4.82 -10.46
C ALA A 67 8.42 5.10 -11.94
N SER A 68 7.80 4.15 -12.66
CA SER A 68 7.32 4.39 -14.03
C SER A 68 6.31 5.54 -14.10
N ASN A 69 5.39 5.66 -13.13
CA ASN A 69 4.42 6.75 -13.10
C ASN A 69 5.10 8.11 -12.92
N LEU A 70 6.13 8.19 -12.08
CA LEU A 70 6.93 9.40 -11.92
C LEU A 70 7.66 9.78 -13.22
N ILE A 71 8.26 8.82 -13.91
CA ILE A 71 8.92 9.05 -15.21
C ILE A 71 7.91 9.54 -16.26
N ASN A 72 6.75 8.89 -16.36
CA ASN A 72 5.70 9.25 -17.30
C ASN A 72 5.08 10.63 -17.01
N ALA A 73 5.14 11.09 -15.75
CA ALA A 73 4.77 12.44 -15.35
C ALA A 73 5.86 13.50 -15.64
N GLY A 74 7.00 13.09 -16.22
CA GLY A 74 8.10 13.96 -16.61
C GLY A 74 9.13 14.23 -15.50
N CYS A 75 9.13 13.47 -14.41
CA CYS A 75 10.13 13.63 -13.35
C CYS A 75 11.52 13.09 -13.77
N ASP A 76 12.59 13.75 -13.30
CA ASP A 76 13.97 13.25 -13.45
C ASP A 76 14.24 12.17 -12.39
N VAL A 77 14.02 10.90 -12.76
CA VAL A 77 14.10 9.77 -11.84
C VAL A 77 15.44 9.05 -11.94
N THR A 78 16.11 8.86 -10.81
CA THR A 78 17.31 8.02 -10.67
C THR A 78 16.97 6.79 -9.83
N VAL A 79 17.25 5.59 -10.35
CA VAL A 79 16.83 4.34 -9.74
C VAL A 79 18.00 3.49 -9.26
N TRP A 80 17.72 2.72 -8.21
CA TRP A 80 18.58 1.62 -7.79
C TRP A 80 17.75 0.41 -7.40
N ASN A 81 18.27 -0.77 -7.68
CA ASN A 81 17.76 -2.03 -7.16
C ASN A 81 18.91 -3.01 -6.94
N ARG A 82 18.85 -3.80 -5.86
CA ARG A 82 19.85 -4.83 -5.52
C ARG A 82 20.16 -5.75 -6.71
N THR A 83 19.12 -6.16 -7.44
CA THR A 83 19.27 -6.88 -8.72
C THR A 83 19.25 -5.87 -9.86
N ARG A 84 20.42 -5.59 -10.46
CA ARG A 84 20.59 -4.54 -11.48
C ARG A 84 19.67 -4.67 -12.70
N SER A 85 19.43 -5.88 -13.17
CA SER A 85 18.59 -6.13 -14.35
C SER A 85 17.14 -5.69 -14.16
N LYS A 86 16.66 -5.52 -12.92
CA LYS A 86 15.32 -4.96 -12.67
C LYS A 86 15.20 -3.46 -12.99
N CYS A 87 16.32 -2.76 -13.17
CA CYS A 87 16.29 -1.35 -13.58
C CYS A 87 16.09 -1.19 -15.09
N ASP A 88 16.47 -2.17 -15.92
CA ASP A 88 16.53 -2.04 -17.38
C ASP A 88 15.22 -1.56 -18.03
N PRO A 89 14.02 -2.02 -17.60
CA PRO A 89 12.76 -1.49 -18.12
C PRO A 89 12.60 0.02 -17.87
N LEU A 90 13.02 0.52 -16.70
CA LEU A 90 12.89 1.94 -16.35
C LEU A 90 13.96 2.81 -17.02
N LEU A 91 15.16 2.26 -17.26
CA LEU A 91 16.18 2.95 -18.03
C LEU A 91 15.74 3.16 -19.48
N SER A 92 15.02 2.18 -20.03
CA SER A 92 14.39 2.31 -21.36
C SER A 92 13.31 3.39 -21.39
N LEU A 93 12.74 3.76 -20.25
CA LEU A 93 11.79 4.87 -20.09
C LEU A 93 12.48 6.22 -19.79
N GLY A 94 13.82 6.24 -19.67
CA GLY A 94 14.58 7.47 -19.42
C GLY A 94 15.03 7.69 -17.98
N ALA A 95 14.86 6.70 -17.08
CA ALA A 95 15.47 6.79 -15.75
C ALA A 95 17.00 6.75 -15.84
N LYS A 96 17.65 7.35 -14.84
CA LYS A 96 19.09 7.23 -14.59
C LYS A 96 19.36 6.09 -13.61
N TYR A 97 20.59 5.59 -13.57
CA TYR A 97 21.01 4.54 -12.67
C TYR A 97 22.22 4.99 -11.86
N GLU A 98 22.21 4.67 -10.57
CA GLU A 98 23.36 4.80 -9.68
C GLU A 98 23.67 3.46 -9.00
N PRO A 99 24.93 3.16 -8.63
CA PRO A 99 25.33 1.83 -8.20
C PRO A 99 24.94 1.49 -6.75
N SER A 100 24.62 2.48 -5.91
CA SER A 100 24.22 2.27 -4.53
C SER A 100 23.08 3.18 -4.05
N PRO A 101 22.38 2.82 -2.97
CA PRO A 101 21.42 3.71 -2.30
C PRO A 101 22.01 5.06 -1.90
N ALA A 102 23.27 5.10 -1.44
CA ALA A 102 23.98 6.34 -1.10
C ALA A 102 24.15 7.25 -2.33
N ASP A 103 24.51 6.70 -3.48
CA ASP A 103 24.72 7.47 -4.71
C ASP A 103 23.40 8.05 -5.26
N VAL A 104 22.31 7.28 -5.19
CA VAL A 104 20.95 7.80 -5.49
C VAL A 104 20.58 8.93 -4.53
N ALA A 105 20.76 8.73 -3.23
CA ALA A 105 20.43 9.75 -2.23
C ALA A 105 21.25 11.04 -2.42
N SER A 106 22.54 10.91 -2.75
CA SER A 106 23.44 12.03 -3.00
C SER A 106 23.06 12.83 -4.25
N SER A 107 22.62 12.15 -5.31
CA SER A 107 22.25 12.78 -6.58
C SER A 107 20.83 13.37 -6.62
N CYS A 108 19.96 13.03 -5.66
CA CYS A 108 18.54 13.38 -5.67
C CYS A 108 18.10 14.31 -4.54
N ASP A 109 17.03 15.08 -4.75
CA ASP A 109 16.44 15.97 -3.75
C ASP A 109 15.50 15.23 -2.81
N VAL A 110 14.74 14.27 -3.34
CA VAL A 110 13.84 13.38 -2.60
C VAL A 110 14.09 11.95 -3.07
N THR A 111 14.24 11.02 -2.14
CA THR A 111 14.45 9.59 -2.44
C THR A 111 13.33 8.76 -1.85
N PHE A 112 12.60 8.03 -2.71
CA PHE A 112 11.62 7.03 -2.31
C PHE A 112 12.28 5.67 -2.11
N ALA A 113 11.74 4.87 -1.19
CA ALA A 113 12.20 3.51 -0.97
C ALA A 113 11.02 2.54 -0.82
N MET A 114 10.98 1.50 -1.66
CA MET A 114 9.93 0.47 -1.68
C MET A 114 10.53 -0.93 -1.53
N LEU A 115 10.70 -1.37 -0.29
CA LEU A 115 11.39 -2.61 0.08
C LEU A 115 10.42 -3.67 0.62
N ALA A 116 10.87 -4.92 0.57
CA ALA A 116 10.06 -6.11 0.84
C ALA A 116 9.68 -6.29 2.32
N ASP A 117 10.61 -5.98 3.22
CA ASP A 117 10.55 -6.27 4.64
C ASP A 117 11.37 -5.25 5.47
N PRO A 118 11.15 -5.20 6.80
CA PRO A 118 11.89 -4.34 7.71
C PRO A 118 13.41 -4.45 7.57
N GLU A 119 13.94 -5.67 7.44
CA GLU A 119 15.37 -5.93 7.36
C GLU A 119 15.97 -5.28 6.11
N SER A 120 15.32 -5.44 4.95
CA SER A 120 15.74 -4.80 3.71
C SER A 120 15.61 -3.28 3.76
N ALA A 121 14.57 -2.75 4.40
CA ALA A 121 14.38 -1.31 4.55
C ALA A 121 15.50 -0.68 5.39
N VAL A 122 15.86 -1.31 6.52
CA VAL A 122 16.97 -0.86 7.38
C VAL A 122 18.31 -0.97 6.65
N GLU A 123 18.58 -2.08 5.95
CA GLU A 123 19.82 -2.24 5.19
C GLU A 123 19.98 -1.15 4.13
N VAL A 124 18.94 -0.89 3.34
CA VAL A 124 18.97 0.10 2.25
C VAL A 124 19.06 1.53 2.79
N ALA A 125 18.42 1.84 3.92
CA ALA A 125 18.46 3.17 4.49
C ALA A 125 19.74 3.44 5.30
N CYS A 126 20.16 2.49 6.13
CA CYS A 126 21.13 2.70 7.22
C CYS A 126 22.39 1.83 7.09
N GLY A 127 22.41 0.84 6.18
CA GLY A 127 23.52 -0.09 6.02
C GLY A 127 24.77 0.52 5.36
N ALA A 128 25.72 -0.35 5.02
CA ALA A 128 26.89 0.04 4.24
C ALA A 128 26.44 0.51 2.84
N ASN A 129 26.87 1.70 2.42
CA ASN A 129 26.39 2.39 1.22
C ASN A 129 24.86 2.62 1.22
N GLY A 130 24.25 2.67 2.41
CA GLY A 130 22.83 2.98 2.59
C GLY A 130 22.53 4.45 2.28
N ALA A 131 21.25 4.75 2.03
CA ALA A 131 20.78 6.07 1.62
C ALA A 131 21.24 7.19 2.58
N ALA A 132 21.30 6.93 3.88
CA ALA A 132 21.75 7.90 4.88
C ALA A 132 23.16 8.46 4.59
N GLN A 133 24.04 7.72 3.92
CA GLN A 133 25.40 8.20 3.60
C GLN A 133 25.42 9.25 2.48
N GLY A 134 24.37 9.31 1.66
CA GLY A 134 24.17 10.33 0.62
C GLY A 134 23.20 11.45 1.03
N MET A 135 22.66 11.40 2.25
CA MET A 135 21.72 12.40 2.76
C MET A 135 22.44 13.59 3.39
N ALA A 136 21.79 14.75 3.32
CA ALA A 136 22.30 16.04 3.77
C ALA A 136 21.13 17.02 4.00
N PRO A 137 21.35 18.16 4.67
CA PRO A 137 20.32 19.19 4.83
C PRO A 137 19.64 19.57 3.52
N GLY A 138 18.31 19.69 3.55
CA GLY A 138 17.48 20.02 2.38
C GLY A 138 17.03 18.83 1.53
N LYS A 139 17.58 17.62 1.75
CA LYS A 139 17.10 16.38 1.12
C LYS A 139 15.96 15.74 1.90
N GLY A 140 15.17 14.90 1.23
CA GLY A 140 14.10 14.12 1.83
C GLY A 140 14.21 12.61 1.53
N TYR A 141 13.90 11.78 2.52
CA TYR A 141 13.72 10.34 2.34
C TYR A 141 12.27 9.96 2.64
N VAL A 142 11.64 9.27 1.70
CA VAL A 142 10.24 8.83 1.80
C VAL A 142 10.19 7.30 1.75
N ASP A 143 10.00 6.67 2.90
CA ASP A 143 9.89 5.21 2.97
C ASP A 143 8.45 4.78 2.71
N VAL A 144 8.19 4.14 1.57
CA VAL A 144 6.87 3.63 1.18
C VAL A 144 6.75 2.12 1.43
N SER A 145 7.75 1.52 2.09
CA SER A 145 7.77 0.11 2.47
C SER A 145 6.74 -0.18 3.57
N THR A 146 6.26 -1.43 3.63
CA THR A 146 5.46 -1.89 4.77
C THR A 146 6.37 -2.51 5.82
N VAL A 147 6.56 -1.77 6.92
CA VAL A 147 7.39 -2.12 8.08
C VAL A 147 6.61 -1.89 9.39
N ASP A 148 7.17 -2.27 10.52
CA ASP A 148 6.63 -1.89 11.84
C ASP A 148 7.10 -0.49 12.29
N ALA A 149 6.40 0.07 13.26
CA ALA A 149 6.68 1.41 13.76
C ALA A 149 8.07 1.56 14.39
N ALA A 150 8.64 0.50 14.99
CA ALA A 150 9.98 0.59 15.57
C ALA A 150 11.05 0.69 14.46
N THR A 151 10.89 -0.09 13.39
CA THR A 151 11.72 -0.01 12.18
C THR A 151 11.66 1.39 11.55
N SER A 152 10.45 1.92 11.34
CA SER A 152 10.29 3.26 10.75
C SER A 152 10.94 4.35 11.61
N LYS A 153 10.76 4.30 12.94
CA LYS A 153 11.41 5.24 13.87
C LYS A 153 12.93 5.13 13.84
N LEU A 154 13.47 3.92 13.72
CA LEU A 154 14.92 3.68 13.58
C LEU A 154 15.46 4.34 12.32
N ILE A 155 14.81 4.10 11.17
CA ILE A 155 15.20 4.69 9.90
C ILE A 155 15.08 6.21 9.98
N GLY A 156 13.95 6.72 10.47
CA GLY A 156 13.72 8.16 10.61
C GLY A 156 14.76 8.85 11.48
N LYS A 157 15.18 8.23 12.59
CA LYS A 157 16.27 8.75 13.44
C LYS A 157 17.60 8.80 12.69
N HIS A 158 17.95 7.76 11.93
CA HIS A 158 19.18 7.74 11.15
C HIS A 158 19.18 8.78 10.04
N ILE A 159 18.10 8.89 9.26
CA ILE A 159 17.99 9.89 8.20
C ILE A 159 18.06 11.30 8.78
N THR A 160 17.28 11.61 9.83
CA THR A 160 17.25 12.96 10.41
C THR A 160 18.57 13.37 11.07
N SER A 161 19.39 12.41 11.53
CA SER A 161 20.74 12.70 12.04
C SER A 161 21.70 13.28 10.99
N THR A 162 21.39 13.15 9.70
CA THR A 162 22.14 13.75 8.58
C THR A 162 21.69 15.18 8.26
N GLY A 163 20.62 15.66 8.90
CA GLY A 163 19.95 16.92 8.59
C GLY A 163 18.87 16.83 7.49
N ALA A 164 18.69 15.66 6.87
CA ALA A 164 17.60 15.42 5.92
C ALA A 164 16.24 15.21 6.62
N SER A 165 15.15 15.44 5.89
CA SER A 165 13.78 15.15 6.35
C SER A 165 13.40 13.69 6.10
N PHE A 166 12.53 13.14 6.95
CA PHE A 166 12.02 11.78 6.82
C PHE A 166 10.48 11.76 6.84
N LEU A 167 9.90 10.98 5.94
CA LEU A 167 8.48 10.69 5.86
C LEU A 167 8.29 9.18 5.68
N GLU A 168 7.48 8.54 6.52
CA GLU A 168 6.93 7.24 6.17
C GLU A 168 5.65 7.45 5.37
N ALA A 169 5.45 6.64 4.34
CA ALA A 169 4.29 6.72 3.46
C ALA A 169 3.91 5.33 2.90
N PRO A 170 3.74 4.30 3.75
CA PRO A 170 3.28 2.99 3.28
C PRO A 170 1.97 3.10 2.49
N VAL A 171 1.81 2.23 1.50
CA VAL A 171 0.69 2.30 0.55
C VAL A 171 -0.33 1.19 0.73
N SER A 172 -1.61 1.52 0.54
CA SER A 172 -2.68 0.56 0.31
C SER A 172 -3.05 0.51 -1.17
N GLY A 173 -3.28 -0.69 -1.67
CA GLY A 173 -3.30 -1.01 -3.09
C GLY A 173 -2.26 -2.08 -3.43
N SER A 174 -2.51 -2.81 -4.52
CA SER A 174 -1.61 -3.87 -5.01
C SER A 174 -1.02 -3.45 -6.36
N LYS A 175 -0.50 -4.41 -7.14
CA LYS A 175 0.15 -4.18 -8.43
C LYS A 175 -0.66 -3.28 -9.37
N LYS A 176 -1.94 -3.60 -9.60
CA LYS A 176 -2.79 -2.85 -10.54
C LYS A 176 -3.01 -1.38 -10.11
N PRO A 177 -3.42 -1.10 -8.86
CA PRO A 177 -3.43 0.28 -8.36
C PRO A 177 -2.07 1.00 -8.43
N ALA A 178 -0.94 0.31 -8.29
CA ALA A 178 0.38 0.90 -8.46
C ALA A 178 0.65 1.28 -9.92
N GLU A 179 0.28 0.42 -10.86
CA GLU A 179 0.36 0.69 -12.31
C GLU A 179 -0.53 1.89 -12.69
N ASP A 180 -1.72 1.98 -12.11
CA ASP A 180 -2.72 2.98 -12.49
C ASP A 180 -2.56 4.34 -11.77
N GLY A 181 -1.61 4.47 -10.84
CA GLY A 181 -1.48 5.68 -10.03
C GLY A 181 -2.65 5.87 -9.05
N LEU A 182 -3.22 4.77 -8.55
CA LEU A 182 -4.43 4.75 -7.71
C LEU A 182 -4.18 4.23 -6.29
N LEU A 183 -2.92 4.23 -5.85
CA LEU A 183 -2.54 3.92 -4.47
C LEU A 183 -3.14 4.89 -3.46
N ILE A 184 -3.22 4.43 -2.21
CA ILE A 184 -3.60 5.24 -1.05
C ILE A 184 -2.38 5.33 -0.14
N PHE A 185 -1.85 6.52 0.07
CA PHE A 185 -0.69 6.74 0.94
C PHE A 185 -1.11 6.98 2.39
N LEU A 186 -0.49 6.27 3.32
CA LEU A 186 -0.71 6.36 4.77
C LEU A 186 0.51 7.05 5.38
N THR A 187 0.55 8.38 5.32
CA THR A 187 1.76 9.15 5.59
C THR A 187 1.86 9.60 7.04
N ALA A 188 3.07 9.64 7.58
CA ALA A 188 3.37 10.22 8.90
C ALA A 188 4.84 10.66 8.97
N GLY A 189 5.16 11.62 9.85
CA GLY A 189 6.51 12.16 10.01
C GLY A 189 6.58 13.66 9.70
N ASP A 190 7.54 14.06 8.87
CA ASP A 190 7.76 15.47 8.55
C ASP A 190 6.65 16.05 7.66
N GLU A 191 5.81 16.92 8.22
CA GLU A 191 4.70 17.57 7.50
C GLU A 191 5.18 18.49 6.38
N SER A 192 6.35 19.13 6.54
CA SER A 192 6.93 19.98 5.49
C SER A 192 7.35 19.14 4.28
N LEU A 193 7.94 17.96 4.51
CA LEU A 193 8.27 17.01 3.46
C LEU A 193 6.99 16.44 2.83
N TYR A 194 5.98 16.07 3.62
CA TYR A 194 4.66 15.63 3.11
C TYR A 194 4.04 16.63 2.13
N ASN A 195 4.08 17.92 2.46
CA ASN A 195 3.58 18.98 1.59
C ASN A 195 4.48 19.16 0.35
N ARG A 196 5.80 19.09 0.51
CA ARG A 196 6.77 19.21 -0.59
C ARG A 196 6.65 18.08 -1.61
N VAL A 197 6.37 16.85 -1.18
CA VAL A 197 6.25 15.67 -2.08
C VAL A 197 4.82 15.40 -2.55
N ALA A 198 3.86 16.27 -2.21
CA ALA A 198 2.44 16.12 -2.53
C ALA A 198 2.18 15.71 -3.98
N SER A 199 2.72 16.46 -4.95
CA SER A 199 2.51 16.19 -6.37
C SER A 199 3.15 14.89 -6.84
N LEU A 200 4.23 14.43 -6.21
CA LEU A 200 4.83 13.11 -6.49
C LEU A 200 3.94 11.98 -5.98
N LEU A 201 3.38 12.12 -4.77
CA LEU A 201 2.42 11.17 -4.21
C LEU A 201 1.13 11.12 -5.04
N ASP A 202 0.63 12.27 -5.49
CA ASP A 202 -0.61 12.37 -6.28
C ASP A 202 -0.46 11.80 -7.70
N VAL A 203 0.77 11.68 -8.23
CA VAL A 203 1.05 10.95 -9.49
C VAL A 203 0.99 9.44 -9.28
N MET A 204 1.40 8.96 -8.11
CA MET A 204 1.45 7.53 -7.79
C MET A 204 0.17 7.02 -7.11
N GLY A 205 -0.71 7.91 -6.67
CA GLY A 205 -1.88 7.57 -5.87
C GLY A 205 -3.05 8.52 -6.02
N LYS A 206 -4.23 8.01 -5.68
CA LYS A 206 -5.50 8.76 -5.72
C LYS A 206 -5.81 9.51 -4.42
N SER A 207 -5.14 9.15 -3.33
CA SER A 207 -5.32 9.81 -2.04
C SER A 207 -4.12 9.61 -1.12
N ARG A 208 -3.97 10.56 -0.19
CA ARG A 208 -2.96 10.54 0.87
C ARG A 208 -3.54 11.07 2.17
N PHE A 209 -3.23 10.38 3.26
CA PHE A 209 -3.62 10.71 4.62
C PHE A 209 -2.39 11.10 5.42
N PHE A 210 -2.44 12.20 6.16
CA PHE A 210 -1.41 12.55 7.12
C PHE A 210 -1.84 12.14 8.54
N LEU A 211 -1.07 11.25 9.15
CA LEU A 211 -1.43 10.53 10.38
C LEU A 211 -0.64 11.01 11.61
N GLY A 212 0.10 12.12 11.46
CA GLY A 212 0.89 12.73 12.52
C GLY A 212 2.29 12.14 12.61
N ASP A 213 2.68 11.67 13.79
CA ASP A 213 4.06 11.30 14.11
C ASP A 213 4.53 9.99 13.45
N ILE A 214 5.85 9.86 13.27
CA ILE A 214 6.49 8.65 12.75
C ILE A 214 6.04 7.40 13.53
N GLY A 215 5.65 6.38 12.78
CA GLY A 215 5.11 5.10 13.26
C GLY A 215 3.61 4.99 13.03
N LYS A 216 2.86 6.09 12.91
CA LYS A 216 1.41 6.05 12.72
C LYS A 216 0.98 5.57 11.33
N GLY A 217 1.76 5.87 10.29
CA GLY A 217 1.61 5.30 8.96
C GLY A 217 1.87 3.81 8.95
N ALA A 218 2.96 3.38 9.59
CA ALA A 218 3.28 1.95 9.75
C ALA A 218 2.18 1.20 10.50
N ASP A 219 1.75 1.69 11.66
CA ASP A 219 0.69 1.08 12.48
C ASP A 219 -0.63 0.96 11.68
N MET A 220 -1.06 2.05 11.02
CA MET A 220 -2.28 2.05 10.21
C MET A 220 -2.18 1.02 9.08
N LYS A 221 -1.03 0.93 8.40
CA LYS A 221 -0.84 -0.04 7.32
C LYS A 221 -0.94 -1.48 7.83
N LEU A 222 -0.34 -1.79 8.99
CA LEU A 222 -0.42 -3.12 9.59
C LEU A 222 -1.85 -3.47 9.98
N VAL A 223 -2.63 -2.52 10.53
CA VAL A 223 -4.05 -2.72 10.83
C VAL A 223 -4.85 -3.00 9.55
N VAL A 224 -4.61 -2.26 8.46
CA VAL A 224 -5.28 -2.50 7.17
C VAL A 224 -4.95 -3.89 6.63
N ASN A 225 -3.68 -4.28 6.60
CA ASN A 225 -3.26 -5.58 6.06
C ASN A 225 -3.63 -6.75 6.98
N MET A 226 -3.79 -6.52 8.28
CA MET A 226 -4.36 -7.47 9.24
C MET A 226 -5.81 -7.81 8.89
N VAL A 227 -6.64 -6.79 8.65
CA VAL A 227 -8.03 -6.97 8.23
C VAL A 227 -8.09 -7.70 6.88
N MET A 228 -7.31 -7.25 5.90
CA MET A 228 -7.25 -7.85 4.56
C MET A 228 -6.86 -9.34 4.60
N GLY A 229 -5.79 -9.69 5.32
CA GLY A 229 -5.32 -11.06 5.41
C GLY A 229 -6.32 -11.99 6.09
N SER A 230 -7.02 -11.50 7.13
CA SER A 230 -8.06 -12.25 7.84
C SER A 230 -9.31 -12.45 6.97
N MET A 231 -9.74 -11.40 6.25
CA MET A 231 -10.86 -11.48 5.31
C MET A 231 -10.61 -12.51 4.20
N MET A 232 -9.38 -12.60 3.69
CA MET A 232 -9.02 -13.58 2.66
C MET A 232 -9.13 -15.03 3.17
N VAL A 233 -8.77 -15.27 4.44
CA VAL A 233 -8.94 -16.59 5.07
C VAL A 233 -10.43 -16.93 5.20
N SER A 234 -11.25 -16.04 5.77
CA SER A 234 -12.69 -16.30 5.89
C SER A 234 -13.39 -16.48 4.54
N PHE A 235 -12.96 -15.74 3.51
CA PHE A 235 -13.44 -15.92 2.16
C PHE A 235 -13.04 -17.28 1.57
N SER A 236 -11.82 -17.74 1.84
CA SER A 236 -11.33 -19.06 1.44
C SER A 236 -12.15 -20.19 2.08
N GLU A 237 -12.45 -20.09 3.38
CA GLU A 237 -13.32 -21.03 4.09
C GLU A 237 -14.73 -21.07 3.46
N GLY A 238 -15.29 -19.90 3.13
CA GLY A 238 -16.58 -19.78 2.47
C GLY A 238 -16.61 -20.46 1.09
N LEU A 239 -15.59 -20.25 0.26
CA LEU A 239 -15.48 -20.91 -1.05
C LEU A 239 -15.42 -22.43 -0.91
N LEU A 240 -14.56 -22.95 -0.02
CA LEU A 240 -14.43 -24.40 0.20
C LEU A 240 -15.69 -25.02 0.80
N LEU A 241 -16.34 -24.33 1.74
CA LEU A 241 -17.60 -24.82 2.31
C LEU A 241 -18.71 -24.83 1.27
N SER A 242 -18.82 -23.79 0.42
CA SER A 242 -19.82 -23.71 -0.64
C SER A 242 -19.71 -24.89 -1.61
N GLU A 243 -18.49 -25.23 -2.03
CA GLU A 243 -18.22 -26.42 -2.84
C GLU A 243 -18.64 -27.70 -2.10
N LYS A 244 -18.28 -27.82 -0.81
CA LYS A 244 -18.58 -29.02 -0.01
C LYS A 244 -20.07 -29.28 0.18
N VAL A 245 -20.89 -28.22 0.20
CA VAL A 245 -22.36 -28.32 0.30
C VAL A 245 -23.04 -28.36 -1.07
N GLY A 246 -22.29 -28.46 -2.17
CA GLY A 246 -22.82 -28.64 -3.53
C GLY A 246 -23.23 -27.35 -4.24
N LEU A 247 -22.75 -26.19 -3.79
CA LEU A 247 -22.92 -24.91 -4.48
C LEU A 247 -21.75 -24.67 -5.45
N ASP A 248 -21.98 -23.90 -6.51
CA ASP A 248 -20.89 -23.36 -7.34
C ASP A 248 -20.18 -22.21 -6.59
N PRO A 249 -18.88 -22.34 -6.29
CA PRO A 249 -18.11 -21.26 -5.67
C PRO A 249 -18.16 -19.94 -6.46
N ASN A 250 -18.30 -19.96 -7.79
CA ASN A 250 -18.45 -18.73 -8.58
C ASN A 250 -19.76 -18.01 -8.27
N THR A 251 -20.84 -18.75 -8.04
CA THR A 251 -22.12 -18.15 -7.60
C THR A 251 -21.97 -17.51 -6.22
N LEU A 252 -21.18 -18.09 -5.30
CA LEU A 252 -20.87 -17.43 -4.02
C LEU A 252 -20.18 -16.08 -4.24
N VAL A 253 -19.18 -16.00 -5.13
CA VAL A 253 -18.50 -14.74 -5.46
C VAL A 253 -19.49 -13.70 -5.98
N GLU A 254 -20.40 -14.11 -6.88
CA GLU A 254 -21.44 -13.23 -7.42
C GLU A 254 -22.39 -12.72 -6.32
N VAL A 255 -22.89 -13.60 -5.46
CA VAL A 255 -23.79 -13.24 -4.35
C VAL A 255 -23.11 -12.24 -3.40
N ILE A 256 -21.85 -12.48 -3.02
CA ILE A 256 -21.09 -11.56 -2.17
C ILE A 256 -20.92 -10.20 -2.84
N SER A 257 -20.67 -10.17 -4.15
CA SER A 257 -20.42 -8.92 -4.89
C SER A 257 -21.62 -7.97 -4.93
N GLN A 258 -22.83 -8.49 -4.77
CA GLN A 258 -24.09 -7.72 -4.76
C GLN A 258 -24.54 -7.34 -3.33
N GLY A 259 -23.93 -7.92 -2.30
CA GLY A 259 -24.34 -7.78 -0.91
C GLY A 259 -23.58 -6.70 -0.13
N ALA A 260 -23.94 -6.56 1.15
CA ALA A 260 -23.34 -5.58 2.07
C ALA A 260 -21.86 -5.81 2.37
N ILE A 261 -21.35 -7.02 2.12
CA ILE A 261 -19.95 -7.41 2.33
C ILE A 261 -19.13 -7.38 1.04
N SER A 262 -19.66 -6.76 -0.02
CA SER A 262 -18.97 -6.61 -1.29
C SER A 262 -17.63 -5.88 -1.09
N ALA A 263 -16.55 -6.53 -1.49
CA ALA A 263 -15.21 -5.99 -1.47
C ALA A 263 -14.54 -6.29 -2.82
N PRO A 264 -13.91 -5.31 -3.50
CA PRO A 264 -13.25 -5.53 -4.79
C PRO A 264 -12.26 -6.70 -4.78
N MET A 265 -11.61 -6.95 -3.64
CA MET A 265 -10.70 -8.07 -3.44
C MET A 265 -11.36 -9.43 -3.73
N PHE A 266 -12.60 -9.66 -3.28
CA PHE A 266 -13.28 -10.95 -3.47
C PHE A 266 -13.62 -11.19 -4.94
N SER A 267 -14.17 -10.19 -5.63
CA SER A 267 -14.47 -10.29 -7.07
C SER A 267 -13.22 -10.45 -7.93
N LEU A 268 -12.10 -9.82 -7.54
CA LEU A 268 -10.83 -9.92 -8.26
C LEU A 268 -10.13 -11.27 -8.04
N LYS A 269 -10.14 -11.80 -6.80
CA LYS A 269 -9.36 -12.99 -6.43
C LYS A 269 -10.17 -14.28 -6.55
N GLY A 270 -11.47 -14.24 -6.24
CA GLY A 270 -12.37 -15.39 -6.20
C GLY A 270 -12.29 -16.27 -7.45
N PRO A 271 -12.50 -15.75 -8.67
CA PRO A 271 -12.45 -16.56 -9.88
C PRO A 271 -11.12 -17.28 -10.11
N SER A 272 -10.00 -16.68 -9.67
CA SER A 272 -8.67 -17.30 -9.78
C SER A 272 -8.46 -18.36 -8.69
N MET A 273 -8.96 -18.11 -7.47
CA MET A 273 -8.94 -19.07 -6.36
C MET A 273 -9.74 -20.34 -6.69
N VAL A 274 -10.93 -20.20 -7.29
CA VAL A 274 -11.77 -21.33 -7.72
C VAL A 274 -11.05 -22.19 -8.77
N LYS A 275 -10.21 -21.56 -9.61
CA LYS A 275 -9.39 -22.24 -10.63
C LYS A 275 -8.04 -22.74 -10.11
N ALA A 276 -7.76 -22.60 -8.81
CA ALA A 276 -6.46 -22.88 -8.22
C ALA A 276 -5.27 -22.16 -8.93
N ALA A 277 -5.51 -20.94 -9.41
CA ALA A 277 -4.53 -20.10 -10.08
C ALA A 277 -4.24 -18.85 -9.24
N TYR A 278 -2.96 -18.58 -8.99
CA TYR A 278 -2.54 -17.54 -8.02
C TYR A 278 -1.55 -16.53 -8.60
N PRO A 279 -1.88 -15.86 -9.73
CA PRO A 279 -0.97 -14.88 -10.32
C PRO A 279 -0.64 -13.78 -9.30
N THR A 280 0.64 -13.67 -8.98
CA THR A 280 1.11 -12.86 -7.86
C THR A 280 0.92 -11.37 -8.10
N ALA A 281 -0.01 -10.77 -7.36
CA ALA A 281 -0.12 -9.32 -7.23
C ALA A 281 0.38 -8.85 -5.85
N PHE A 282 0.14 -9.66 -4.81
CA PHE A 282 0.73 -9.46 -3.50
C PHE A 282 1.23 -10.80 -2.95
N PRO A 283 2.55 -11.02 -2.84
CA PRO A 283 3.11 -12.30 -2.43
C PRO A 283 2.62 -12.75 -1.06
N LEU A 284 2.28 -14.04 -0.95
CA LEU A 284 1.79 -14.67 0.27
C LEU A 284 2.76 -14.48 1.44
N LYS A 285 4.07 -14.58 1.19
CA LYS A 285 5.11 -14.33 2.19
C LYS A 285 5.06 -12.92 2.79
N HIS A 286 4.67 -11.91 2.00
CA HIS A 286 4.58 -10.53 2.48
C HIS A 286 3.30 -10.30 3.27
N GLN A 287 2.17 -10.87 2.85
CA GLN A 287 0.96 -10.87 3.67
C GLN A 287 1.21 -11.56 5.02
N GLN A 288 1.88 -12.71 5.03
CA GLN A 288 2.22 -13.41 6.27
C GLN A 288 3.16 -12.58 7.17
N LYS A 289 4.16 -11.90 6.59
CA LYS A 289 5.01 -10.94 7.29
C LYS A 289 4.15 -9.85 7.95
N ASP A 290 3.20 -9.26 7.23
CA ASP A 290 2.35 -8.19 7.78
C ASP A 290 1.46 -8.69 8.93
N LEU A 291 0.91 -9.92 8.85
CA LEU A 291 0.16 -10.50 9.96
C LEU A 291 1.04 -10.72 11.19
N ARG A 292 2.27 -11.19 11.01
CA ARG A 292 3.25 -11.33 12.10
C ARG A 292 3.56 -9.98 12.75
N LEU A 293 3.76 -8.92 11.96
CA LEU A 293 4.01 -7.58 12.48
C LEU A 293 2.78 -7.02 13.21
N ALA A 294 1.57 -7.25 12.70
CA ALA A 294 0.33 -6.86 13.35
C ALA A 294 0.13 -7.58 14.71
N LEU A 295 0.48 -8.87 14.80
CA LEU A 295 0.48 -9.61 16.06
C LEU A 295 1.46 -9.02 17.09
N ALA A 296 2.68 -8.68 16.66
CA ALA A 296 3.66 -8.02 17.52
C ALA A 296 3.19 -6.63 17.98
N LEU A 297 2.55 -5.86 17.09
CA LEU A 297 1.93 -4.58 17.44
C LEU A 297 0.84 -4.76 18.50
N ALA A 298 -0.05 -5.74 18.31
CA ALA A 298 -1.13 -6.04 19.24
C ALA A 298 -0.62 -6.47 20.62
N GLU A 299 0.45 -7.28 20.66
CA GLU A 299 1.15 -7.65 21.90
C GLU A 299 1.69 -6.41 22.63
N SER A 300 2.32 -5.47 21.90
CA SER A 300 2.90 -4.26 22.49
C SER A 300 1.88 -3.34 23.19
N VAL A 301 0.59 -3.47 22.86
CA VAL A 301 -0.51 -2.68 23.41
C VAL A 301 -1.52 -3.55 24.18
N SER A 302 -1.21 -4.82 24.44
CA SER A 302 -2.09 -5.76 25.15
C SER A 302 -3.48 -5.92 24.51
N GLN A 303 -3.59 -5.83 23.18
CA GLN A 303 -4.85 -6.01 22.45
C GLN A 303 -4.97 -7.46 21.96
N SER A 304 -6.07 -8.13 22.31
CA SER A 304 -6.36 -9.48 21.82
C SER A 304 -6.91 -9.45 20.39
N ILE A 305 -6.30 -10.23 19.48
CA ILE A 305 -6.70 -10.38 18.06
C ILE A 305 -6.67 -11.86 17.60
N PRO A 306 -7.50 -12.74 18.19
CA PRO A 306 -7.43 -14.19 17.99
C PRO A 306 -7.67 -14.63 16.53
N THR A 307 -8.56 -13.95 15.81
CA THR A 307 -8.83 -14.23 14.38
C THR A 307 -7.57 -14.09 13.52
N VAL A 308 -6.75 -13.09 13.82
CA VAL A 308 -5.51 -12.81 13.10
C VAL A 308 -4.46 -13.86 13.41
N ALA A 309 -4.39 -14.32 14.66
CA ALA A 309 -3.49 -15.39 15.06
C ALA A 309 -3.79 -16.68 14.28
N ALA A 310 -5.07 -17.07 14.19
CA ALA A 310 -5.50 -18.22 13.39
C ALA A 310 -5.18 -18.05 11.91
N ALA A 311 -5.49 -16.88 11.33
CA ALA A 311 -5.17 -16.58 9.94
C ALA A 311 -3.66 -16.69 9.68
N ASN A 312 -2.82 -16.12 10.55
CA ASN A 312 -1.36 -16.17 10.42
C ASN A 312 -0.82 -17.60 10.37
N GLU A 313 -1.36 -18.53 11.16
CA GLU A 313 -0.94 -19.95 11.09
C GLU A 313 -1.30 -20.57 9.73
N LEU A 314 -2.46 -20.27 9.16
CA LEU A 314 -2.83 -20.74 7.81
C LEU A 314 -1.90 -20.20 6.73
N TYR A 315 -1.48 -18.93 6.84
CA TYR A 315 -0.46 -18.39 5.95
C TYR A 315 0.90 -19.09 6.12
N LYS A 316 1.29 -19.50 7.34
CA LYS A 316 2.50 -20.31 7.54
C LYS A 316 2.37 -21.70 6.91
N VAL A 317 1.19 -22.33 7.02
CA VAL A 317 0.91 -23.61 6.34
C VAL A 317 1.01 -23.43 4.82
N ALA A 318 0.39 -22.41 4.24
CA ALA A 318 0.51 -22.16 2.80
C ALA A 318 1.97 -21.93 2.36
N LYS A 319 2.78 -21.24 3.18
CA LYS A 319 4.23 -21.11 2.93
C LYS A 319 4.95 -22.46 2.95
N SER A 320 4.61 -23.36 3.88
CA SER A 320 5.23 -24.70 3.95
C SER A 320 4.83 -25.61 2.79
N LEU A 321 3.73 -25.29 2.10
CA LEU A 321 3.32 -25.90 0.82
C LEU A 321 4.07 -25.31 -0.39
N GLY A 322 5.06 -24.43 -0.20
CA GLY A 322 5.83 -23.83 -1.29
C GLY A 322 5.13 -22.65 -1.98
N LEU A 323 4.05 -22.11 -1.41
CA LEU A 323 3.23 -21.05 -2.02
C LEU A 323 3.69 -19.64 -1.64
N ALA A 324 4.89 -19.49 -1.09
CA ALA A 324 5.40 -18.22 -0.56
C ALA A 324 5.43 -17.07 -1.58
N ASP A 325 5.76 -17.39 -2.84
CA ASP A 325 5.87 -16.44 -3.95
C ASP A 325 4.60 -16.32 -4.80
N GLN A 326 3.60 -17.17 -4.55
CA GLN A 326 2.27 -17.04 -5.13
C GLN A 326 1.51 -15.86 -4.51
N ASP A 327 0.39 -15.49 -5.11
CA ASP A 327 -0.49 -14.50 -4.50
C ASP A 327 -0.99 -14.92 -3.10
N PHE A 328 -1.22 -13.96 -2.22
CA PHE A 328 -1.74 -14.23 -0.87
C PHE A 328 -3.09 -14.96 -0.87
N SER A 329 -3.86 -14.90 -1.96
CA SER A 329 -5.07 -15.70 -2.14
C SER A 329 -4.82 -17.21 -2.19
N ALA A 330 -3.58 -17.66 -2.38
CA ALA A 330 -3.17 -19.06 -2.28
C ALA A 330 -3.28 -19.62 -0.85
N VAL A 331 -3.61 -18.80 0.15
CA VAL A 331 -3.91 -19.28 1.52
C VAL A 331 -5.06 -20.30 1.55
N ILE A 332 -5.97 -20.28 0.56
CA ILE A 332 -7.03 -21.30 0.41
C ILE A 332 -6.47 -22.73 0.36
N GLU A 333 -5.27 -22.93 -0.19
CA GLU A 333 -4.62 -24.24 -0.27
C GLU A 333 -4.25 -24.80 1.11
N ALA A 334 -4.01 -23.94 2.11
CA ALA A 334 -3.76 -24.40 3.48
C ALA A 334 -4.98 -25.03 4.16
N LEU A 335 -6.19 -24.73 3.65
CA LEU A 335 -7.46 -25.22 4.18
C LEU A 335 -7.95 -26.48 3.46
N LYS A 336 -7.38 -26.81 2.30
CA LYS A 336 -7.73 -28.04 1.59
C LYS A 336 -7.20 -29.24 2.36
N ALA A 337 -8.07 -30.21 2.59
CA ALA A 337 -7.66 -31.48 3.19
C ALA A 337 -6.59 -32.13 2.29
N LYS A 338 -5.48 -32.59 2.87
CA LYS A 338 -4.61 -33.53 2.17
C LYS A 338 -5.43 -34.79 1.92
N GLU A 339 -5.75 -35.08 0.66
CA GLU A 339 -6.09 -36.45 0.29
C GLU A 339 -4.86 -37.29 0.64
N GLN A 340 -4.96 -38.10 1.69
CA GLN A 340 -4.05 -39.20 1.87
C GLN A 340 -4.27 -40.12 0.67
N SER A 341 -3.36 -40.11 -0.29
CA SER A 341 -3.26 -41.19 -1.27
C SER A 341 -3.16 -42.49 -0.46
N LYS A 342 -4.26 -43.25 -0.44
CA LYS A 342 -4.28 -44.64 0.02
C LYS A 342 -3.63 -45.52 -1.03
#